data_AF-A0A5J4V821-F1
#
_entry.id   AF-A0A5J4V821-F1
#
_cell.length_a   1.000
_cell.length_b   1.000
_cell.length_c   1.000
_cell.angle_alpha   90.00
_cell.angle_beta   90.00
_cell.angle_gamma   90.00
#
_symmetry.space_group_name_H-M   'P 1'
#
loop_
_entity.id
_entity.type
_entity.pdbx_description
1 polymer ?
#
loop_
_entity_poly.entity_id
_entity_poly.type
_entity_poly.pdbx_seq_one_letter_code
_entity_poly.pdbx_strand_id
1 'polypeptide(L)'
;MLTKPYQKVYTKHSPSEIDCSDILMAFIKLALVLASLSTIAYAESIYFQKFSLDGDTIISDQRGTDQGFITVDTEDSTHPWTGTSLSTNFSCFPSGYTQSSDFAINGVFDYTQYQSSCFGLYDYYDSLLQEFEAATVLAYYGLNIQPSVHHLLNCHPTKSKLITDSDPNPNAETIPTGCNLDYTMFSNIKGITPVTCYGASGQIGTGCNAKCQNGIDDVVTYGSSLRMGMATGDPGVPEAYLRRMIARFGPVLGYNNGTSAKRWQVYYGWHLNSTSNYPFYQSITRNGVGPITMNNEASNVFFNITTLVFFTGERQVLTPYNPSVQCTTGKFPSTDGCVCADTDTVCKAGPVVDCTSLDLPPQGCLCTGDFKPDGCYCPDNVTDMKYFSLLECACIPGDLREECKAGPVVDCTNKTLAECPCQTVDTRDACKEAGKDASGTIRIALSVIAAAVVLPMFALFC
;
A
#
# COMPACT_ATOMS: atom_id res chain seq x y z
N MET A 1 29.98 -77.80 -66.31
CA MET A 1 28.51 -77.72 -66.13
C MET A 1 28.18 -76.41 -65.43
N LEU A 2 27.04 -75.84 -65.82
CA LEU A 2 26.67 -74.43 -65.78
C LEU A 2 26.61 -73.76 -64.39
N THR A 3 26.98 -72.48 -64.41
CA THR A 3 26.75 -71.43 -63.42
C THR A 3 25.25 -71.11 -63.25
N LYS A 4 24.84 -70.72 -62.03
CA LYS A 4 23.62 -69.93 -61.79
C LYS A 4 23.91 -68.76 -60.85
N PRO A 5 23.45 -67.53 -61.16
CA PRO A 5 23.66 -66.34 -60.36
C PRO A 5 22.56 -66.16 -59.30
N TYR A 6 22.94 -65.51 -58.19
CA TYR A 6 22.08 -65.17 -57.06
C TYR A 6 21.36 -63.84 -57.35
N GLN A 7 20.02 -63.87 -57.52
CA GLN A 7 19.19 -62.68 -57.67
C GLN A 7 18.80 -62.12 -56.30
N LYS A 8 19.17 -60.86 -56.05
CA LYS A 8 18.73 -60.08 -54.87
C LYS A 8 17.36 -59.48 -55.18
N VAL A 9 16.31 -59.98 -54.52
CA VAL A 9 14.93 -59.48 -54.63
C VAL A 9 14.80 -58.22 -53.77
N TYR A 10 14.54 -57.08 -54.40
CA TYR A 10 14.10 -55.86 -53.72
C TYR A 10 12.58 -55.93 -53.53
N THR A 11 12.13 -56.11 -52.30
CA THR A 11 10.73 -55.92 -51.92
C THR A 11 10.44 -54.42 -51.86
N LYS A 12 9.61 -53.96 -52.80
CA LYS A 12 9.07 -52.60 -52.86
C LYS A 12 8.04 -52.46 -51.75
N HIS A 13 8.39 -51.82 -50.63
CA HIS A 13 7.41 -51.39 -49.64
C HIS A 13 6.61 -50.23 -50.22
N SER A 14 5.30 -50.42 -50.42
CA SER A 14 4.36 -49.33 -50.68
C SER A 14 4.40 -48.36 -49.49
N PRO A 15 4.50 -47.05 -49.72
CA PRO A 15 4.36 -46.07 -48.65
C PRO A 15 2.94 -46.20 -48.10
N SER A 16 2.82 -46.53 -46.82
CA SER A 16 1.57 -46.41 -46.07
C SER A 16 1.07 -44.99 -46.19
N GLU A 17 -0.18 -44.80 -46.63
CA GLU A 17 -0.87 -43.51 -46.63
C GLU A 17 -0.74 -42.88 -45.24
N ILE A 18 0.04 -41.82 -45.13
CA ILE A 18 0.11 -41.02 -43.92
C ILE A 18 -1.16 -40.19 -43.90
N ASP A 19 -2.04 -40.49 -42.96
CA ASP A 19 -3.31 -39.79 -42.78
C ASP A 19 -3.04 -38.31 -42.42
N CYS A 20 -3.45 -37.40 -43.30
CA CYS A 20 -3.27 -35.95 -43.11
C CYS A 20 -3.89 -35.44 -41.81
N SER A 21 -4.90 -36.13 -41.27
CA SER A 21 -5.54 -35.79 -40.00
C SER A 21 -4.56 -35.85 -38.82
N ASP A 22 -3.66 -36.83 -38.80
CA ASP A 22 -2.72 -37.01 -37.69
C ASP A 22 -1.60 -35.95 -37.71
N ILE A 23 -1.15 -35.55 -38.91
CA ILE A 23 -0.19 -34.45 -39.07
C ILE A 23 -0.83 -33.13 -38.61
N LEU A 24 -2.09 -32.86 -39.00
CA LEU A 24 -2.78 -31.62 -38.63
C LEU A 24 -3.00 -31.52 -37.11
N MET A 25 -3.42 -32.61 -36.46
CA MET A 25 -3.57 -32.62 -35.00
C MET A 25 -2.24 -32.44 -34.27
N ALA A 26 -1.13 -32.99 -34.79
CA ALA A 26 0.19 -32.77 -34.23
C ALA A 26 0.64 -31.29 -34.34
N PHE A 27 0.38 -30.64 -35.48
CA PHE A 27 0.66 -29.22 -35.67
C PHE A 27 -0.18 -28.31 -34.77
N ILE A 28 -1.48 -28.59 -34.57
CA ILE A 28 -2.34 -27.82 -33.67
C ILE A 28 -1.86 -27.95 -32.22
N LYS A 29 -1.51 -29.16 -31.77
CA LYS A 29 -0.95 -29.38 -30.43
C LYS A 29 0.37 -28.62 -30.25
N LEU A 30 1.25 -28.65 -31.25
CA LEU A 30 2.53 -27.93 -31.21
C LEU A 30 2.32 -26.41 -31.20
N ALA A 31 1.37 -25.88 -31.99
CA ALA A 31 1.05 -24.46 -32.02
C ALA A 31 0.42 -23.98 -30.70
N LEU A 32 -0.46 -24.77 -30.08
CA LEU A 32 -1.02 -24.48 -28.75
C LEU A 32 0.06 -24.53 -27.67
N VAL A 33 0.98 -25.51 -27.73
CA VAL A 33 2.13 -25.58 -26.83
C VAL A 33 3.05 -24.37 -27.02
N LEU A 34 3.38 -24.00 -28.26
CA LEU A 34 4.20 -22.82 -28.55
C LEU A 34 3.52 -21.50 -28.15
N ALA A 35 2.20 -21.37 -28.31
CA ALA A 35 1.42 -20.21 -27.86
C ALA A 35 1.30 -20.15 -26.32
N SER A 36 1.20 -21.30 -25.65
CA SER A 36 1.27 -21.37 -24.19
C SER A 36 2.67 -21.07 -23.68
N LEU A 37 3.72 -21.50 -24.38
CA LEU A 37 5.11 -21.21 -24.02
C LEU A 37 5.48 -19.74 -24.29
N SER A 38 4.95 -19.13 -25.35
CA SER A 38 5.19 -17.71 -25.65
C SER A 38 4.47 -16.77 -24.69
N THR A 39 3.36 -17.20 -24.08
CA THR A 39 2.69 -16.46 -23.00
C THR A 39 3.37 -16.65 -21.64
N ILE A 40 4.10 -17.74 -21.44
CA ILE A 40 4.93 -17.98 -20.24
C ILE A 40 6.30 -17.27 -20.30
N ALA A 41 6.73 -16.79 -21.48
CA ALA A 41 8.12 -16.42 -21.73
C ALA A 41 8.57 -15.02 -21.24
N TYR A 42 7.72 -14.22 -20.60
CA TYR A 42 8.13 -12.91 -20.07
C TYR A 42 7.59 -12.67 -18.65
N ALA A 43 7.93 -13.58 -17.73
CA ALA A 43 7.88 -13.26 -16.30
C ALA A 43 8.85 -12.09 -16.05
N GLU A 44 8.30 -10.88 -15.93
CA GLU A 44 9.07 -9.67 -15.74
C GLU A 44 9.54 -9.64 -14.29
N SER A 45 10.84 -9.83 -14.10
CA SER A 45 11.49 -9.84 -12.79
C SER A 45 12.06 -8.47 -12.46
N ILE A 46 11.79 -7.99 -11.24
CA ILE A 46 12.32 -6.73 -10.71
C ILE A 46 13.35 -7.05 -9.63
N TYR A 47 14.48 -6.34 -9.69
CA TYR A 47 15.57 -6.48 -8.75
C TYR A 47 15.56 -5.33 -7.74
N PHE A 48 15.45 -5.67 -6.47
CA PHE A 48 15.52 -4.72 -5.36
C PHE A 48 16.87 -4.87 -4.65
N GLN A 49 17.59 -3.77 -4.44
CA GLN A 49 18.86 -3.82 -3.73
C GLN A 49 18.65 -4.18 -2.25
N LYS A 50 19.45 -5.12 -1.76
CA LYS A 50 19.54 -5.50 -0.35
C LYS A 50 20.45 -4.52 0.36
N PHE A 51 19.84 -3.58 1.05
CA PHE A 51 20.55 -2.75 1.99
C PHE A 51 20.39 -3.28 3.42
N SER A 52 21.46 -3.15 4.19
CA SER A 52 21.45 -3.27 5.65
C SER A 52 22.08 -2.03 6.29
N LEU A 53 21.92 -1.89 7.60
CA LEU A 53 22.50 -0.79 8.38
C LEU A 53 23.49 -1.33 9.38
N ASP A 54 24.66 -0.70 9.44
CA ASP A 54 25.62 -0.82 10.53
C ASP A 54 25.83 0.56 11.15
N GLY A 55 25.12 0.82 12.25
CA GLY A 55 25.01 2.14 12.86
C GLY A 55 24.42 3.16 11.88
N ASP A 56 25.28 4.06 11.41
CA ASP A 56 24.92 5.13 10.47
C ASP A 56 25.49 4.92 9.06
N THR A 57 25.96 3.70 8.77
CA THR A 57 26.49 3.30 7.46
C THR A 57 25.52 2.35 6.77
N ILE A 58 25.10 2.69 5.56
CA ILE A 58 24.38 1.78 4.68
C ILE A 58 25.37 0.78 4.11
N ILE A 59 25.03 -0.50 4.17
CA ILE A 59 25.81 -1.56 3.55
C ILE A 59 25.00 -2.10 2.37
N SER A 60 25.57 -1.99 1.17
CA SER A 60 25.14 -2.70 -0.02
C SER A 60 26.11 -3.85 -0.25
N ASP A 61 25.74 -5.06 0.15
CA ASP A 61 26.58 -6.25 -0.02
C ASP A 61 26.20 -6.98 -1.31
N GLN A 62 27.06 -6.88 -2.33
CA GLN A 62 26.87 -7.49 -3.65
C GLN A 62 27.69 -8.78 -3.84
N ARG A 63 28.17 -9.39 -2.77
CA ARG A 63 28.86 -10.67 -2.85
C ARG A 63 27.90 -11.82 -3.12
N GLY A 64 28.43 -12.93 -3.63
CA GLY A 64 27.68 -14.17 -3.79
C GLY A 64 26.74 -14.18 -5.00
N THR A 65 25.93 -15.23 -5.12
CA THR A 65 25.21 -15.53 -6.38
C THR A 65 24.05 -14.59 -6.70
N ASP A 66 23.46 -13.97 -5.68
CA ASP A 66 22.35 -13.02 -5.83
C ASP A 66 22.84 -11.57 -6.00
N GLN A 67 24.16 -11.34 -5.86
CA GLN A 67 24.82 -10.04 -6.05
C GLN A 67 24.15 -8.90 -5.26
N GLY A 68 23.57 -9.21 -4.09
CA GLY A 68 22.91 -8.20 -3.26
C GLY A 68 21.53 -7.78 -3.72
N PHE A 69 20.83 -8.60 -4.52
CA PHE A 69 19.47 -8.30 -4.98
C PHE A 69 18.42 -9.27 -4.43
N ILE A 70 17.21 -8.75 -4.23
CA ILE A 70 15.97 -9.53 -4.11
C ILE A 70 15.30 -9.48 -5.47
N THR A 71 15.13 -10.63 -6.11
CA THR A 71 14.37 -10.73 -7.36
C THR A 71 12.91 -11.03 -7.04
N VAL A 72 12.00 -10.21 -7.55
CA VAL A 72 10.55 -10.41 -7.43
C VAL A 72 9.96 -10.55 -8.82
N ASP A 73 9.27 -11.66 -9.05
CA ASP A 73 8.45 -11.85 -10.23
C ASP A 73 7.14 -11.07 -10.09
N THR A 74 6.85 -10.22 -11.07
CA THR A 74 5.69 -9.34 -11.07
C THR A 74 4.37 -10.06 -11.38
N GLU A 75 4.46 -11.29 -11.90
CA GLU A 75 3.33 -12.16 -12.24
C GLU A 75 3.26 -13.39 -11.32
N ASP A 76 3.96 -13.34 -10.18
CA ASP A 76 3.82 -14.38 -9.17
C ASP A 76 2.39 -14.43 -8.61
N SER A 77 2.04 -15.52 -7.94
CA SER A 77 0.72 -15.68 -7.31
C SER A 77 0.55 -14.81 -6.06
N THR A 78 1.47 -13.88 -5.78
CA THR A 78 1.43 -13.04 -4.59
C THR A 78 0.61 -11.80 -4.91
N HIS A 79 -0.62 -11.77 -4.41
CA HIS A 79 -1.50 -10.61 -4.50
C HIS A 79 -1.71 -10.08 -3.09
N PRO A 80 -0.88 -9.13 -2.63
CA PRO A 80 -0.95 -8.64 -1.26
C PRO A 80 -2.24 -7.84 -1.01
N TRP A 81 -2.98 -7.48 -2.05
CA TRP A 81 -4.25 -6.74 -1.99
C TRP A 81 -5.39 -7.60 -2.53
N THR A 82 -6.64 -7.22 -2.24
CA THR A 82 -7.83 -7.90 -2.78
C THR A 82 -8.04 -7.54 -4.25
N GLY A 83 -7.23 -8.12 -5.15
CA GLY A 83 -7.35 -7.97 -6.59
C GLY A 83 -6.03 -8.21 -7.34
N THR A 84 -6.14 -8.38 -8.65
CA THR A 84 -5.01 -8.49 -9.60
C THR A 84 -5.03 -7.34 -10.61
N SER A 85 -4.00 -7.25 -11.47
CA SER A 85 -3.93 -6.29 -12.59
C SER A 85 -5.09 -6.41 -13.59
N LEU A 86 -5.80 -7.54 -13.58
CA LEU A 86 -6.97 -7.81 -14.43
C LEU A 86 -8.31 -7.42 -13.79
N SER A 87 -8.30 -6.96 -12.54
CA SER A 87 -9.54 -6.59 -11.82
C SER A 87 -10.22 -5.40 -12.49
N THR A 88 -11.55 -5.40 -12.49
CA THR A 88 -12.35 -4.28 -13.00
C THR A 88 -12.28 -3.06 -12.08
N ASN A 89 -12.10 -3.29 -10.78
CA ASN A 89 -11.86 -2.25 -9.79
C ASN A 89 -10.74 -2.73 -8.88
N PHE A 90 -9.85 -1.83 -8.50
CA PHE A 90 -8.75 -2.12 -7.61
C PHE A 90 -8.37 -0.86 -6.83
N SER A 91 -8.11 -1.01 -5.54
CA SER A 91 -7.48 0.01 -4.70
C SER A 91 -6.59 -0.69 -3.68
N CYS A 92 -5.40 -0.16 -3.43
CA CYS A 92 -4.54 -0.65 -2.34
C CYS A 92 -4.90 -0.02 -0.98
N PHE A 93 -5.79 0.97 -0.94
CA PHE A 93 -6.26 1.60 0.29
C PHE A 93 -7.50 0.91 0.88
N PRO A 94 -7.69 0.95 2.21
CA PRO A 94 -8.92 0.48 2.85
C PRO A 94 -10.18 1.21 2.37
N SER A 95 -11.35 0.57 2.47
CA SER A 95 -12.63 1.22 2.22
C SER A 95 -12.88 2.30 3.28
N GLY A 96 -12.91 3.57 2.88
CA GLY A 96 -13.06 4.72 3.77
C GLY A 96 -12.21 5.92 3.36
N TYR A 97 -11.21 5.73 2.50
CA TYR A 97 -10.38 6.78 1.93
C TYR A 97 -10.92 7.19 0.55
N THR A 98 -11.92 8.05 0.56
CA THR A 98 -12.68 8.45 -0.65
C THR A 98 -12.54 9.93 -1.00
N GLN A 99 -12.07 10.75 -0.07
CA GLN A 99 -11.85 12.18 -0.23
C GLN A 99 -10.53 12.60 0.44
N SER A 100 -9.99 13.75 0.04
CA SER A 100 -8.67 14.20 0.51
C SER A 100 -8.59 14.37 2.03
N SER A 101 -9.68 14.81 2.67
CA SER A 101 -9.77 14.98 4.12
C SER A 101 -9.66 13.68 4.93
N ASP A 102 -9.78 12.52 4.29
CA ASP A 102 -9.64 11.23 4.97
C ASP A 102 -8.15 10.93 5.27
N PHE A 103 -7.21 11.64 4.65
CA PHE A 103 -5.77 11.43 4.81
C PHE A 103 -5.15 12.41 5.82
N ALA A 104 -4.31 11.92 6.72
CA ALA A 104 -3.58 12.73 7.70
C ALA A 104 -2.64 13.76 7.04
N ILE A 105 -2.20 13.50 5.80
CA ILE A 105 -1.39 14.41 4.99
C ILE A 105 -2.19 15.52 4.28
N ASN A 106 -3.51 15.63 4.49
CA ASN A 106 -4.33 16.68 3.85
C ASN A 106 -3.97 18.12 4.28
N GLY A 107 -3.07 18.28 5.26
CA GLY A 107 -2.57 19.58 5.69
C GLY A 107 -1.89 20.38 4.59
N VAL A 108 -1.80 21.69 4.81
CA VAL A 108 -1.10 22.67 3.97
C VAL A 108 0.30 22.88 4.53
N PHE A 109 1.33 22.77 3.70
CA PHE A 109 2.72 23.05 4.09
C PHE A 109 3.41 23.85 2.98
N ASP A 110 3.84 25.07 3.32
CA ASP A 110 4.57 25.90 2.38
C ASP A 110 6.05 25.51 2.34
N TYR A 111 6.36 24.54 1.47
CA TYR A 111 7.73 24.08 1.23
C TYR A 111 8.51 24.97 0.26
N THR A 112 7.84 25.88 -0.46
CA THR A 112 8.46 26.64 -1.56
C THR A 112 9.51 27.63 -1.06
N GLN A 113 9.34 28.15 0.15
CA GLN A 113 10.33 28.99 0.83
C GLN A 113 11.68 28.30 1.08
N TYR A 114 11.73 26.96 0.99
CA TYR A 114 12.94 26.18 1.25
C TYR A 114 13.73 25.84 0.00
N GLN A 115 13.27 26.20 -1.20
CA GLN A 115 13.92 25.84 -2.47
C GLN A 115 15.41 26.21 -2.50
N SER A 116 15.78 27.37 -1.93
CA SER A 116 17.17 27.84 -1.88
C SER A 116 17.87 27.61 -0.53
N SER A 117 17.14 27.36 0.54
CA SER A 117 17.69 27.26 1.91
C SER A 117 17.83 25.82 2.40
N CYS A 118 17.00 24.90 1.90
CA CYS A 118 17.02 23.50 2.26
C CYS A 118 16.49 22.62 1.11
N PHE A 119 17.36 22.28 0.17
CA PHE A 119 17.01 21.51 -1.04
C PHE A 119 16.33 20.18 -0.71
N GLY A 120 16.89 19.37 0.20
CA GLY A 120 16.32 18.07 0.55
C GLY A 120 14.91 18.16 1.16
N LEU A 121 14.59 19.23 1.88
CA LEU A 121 13.21 19.48 2.35
C LEU A 121 12.31 19.86 1.18
N TYR A 122 12.75 20.81 0.34
CA TYR A 122 12.00 21.23 -0.83
C TYR A 122 11.68 20.04 -1.75
N ASP A 123 12.69 19.25 -2.12
CA ASP A 123 12.54 18.11 -3.01
C ASP A 123 11.63 17.01 -2.43
N TYR A 124 11.70 16.76 -1.11
CA TYR A 124 10.82 15.79 -0.45
C TYR A 124 9.32 16.10 -0.66
N TYR A 125 8.93 17.38 -0.66
CA TYR A 125 7.54 17.76 -0.93
C TYR A 125 7.27 17.97 -2.43
N ASP A 126 8.20 18.58 -3.17
CA ASP A 126 8.03 18.85 -4.61
C ASP A 126 7.93 17.56 -5.43
N SER A 127 8.65 16.52 -4.99
CA SER A 127 8.65 15.19 -5.59
C SER A 127 7.57 14.25 -5.04
N LEU A 128 6.63 14.75 -4.23
CA LEU A 128 5.52 13.99 -3.62
C LEU A 128 5.97 12.79 -2.75
N LEU A 129 7.17 12.87 -2.17
CA LEU A 129 7.73 11.77 -1.39
C LEU A 129 7.00 11.61 -0.04
N GLN A 130 6.53 12.70 0.56
CA GLN A 130 5.66 12.63 1.75
C GLN A 130 4.36 11.88 1.46
N GLU A 131 3.68 12.23 0.37
CA GLU A 131 2.44 11.59 -0.06
C GLU A 131 2.66 10.11 -0.34
N PHE A 132 3.77 9.79 -1.00
CA PHE A 132 4.13 8.44 -1.33
C PHE A 132 4.39 7.60 -0.08
N GLU A 133 5.20 8.10 0.86
CA GLU A 133 5.46 7.43 2.13
C GLU A 133 4.18 7.23 2.95
N ALA A 134 3.32 8.25 3.04
CA ALA A 134 2.04 8.16 3.74
C ALA A 134 1.11 7.11 3.11
N ALA A 135 1.00 7.12 1.77
CA ALA A 135 0.23 6.14 1.02
C ALA A 135 0.79 4.72 1.24
N THR A 136 2.11 4.55 1.21
CA THR A 136 2.77 3.26 1.49
C THR A 136 2.44 2.79 2.89
N VAL A 137 2.58 3.64 3.91
CA VAL A 137 2.29 3.25 5.30
C VAL A 137 0.80 2.91 5.48
N LEU A 138 -0.10 3.63 4.84
CA LEU A 138 -1.52 3.30 4.85
C LEU A 138 -1.80 1.94 4.20
N ALA A 139 -1.24 1.66 3.03
CA ALA A 139 -1.47 0.41 2.33
C ALA A 139 -0.84 -0.79 3.06
N TYR A 140 0.44 -0.69 3.44
CA TYR A 140 1.18 -1.80 4.05
C TYR A 140 0.81 -2.04 5.50
N TYR A 141 0.48 -0.98 6.24
CA TYR A 141 0.31 -1.06 7.70
C TYR A 141 -1.08 -0.70 8.21
N GLY A 142 -1.97 -0.18 7.35
CA GLY A 142 -3.31 0.28 7.77
C GLY A 142 -3.26 1.55 8.61
N LEU A 143 -2.17 2.32 8.54
CA LEU A 143 -1.94 3.48 9.40
C LEU A 143 -2.05 4.79 8.60
N ASN A 144 -2.94 5.68 9.06
CA ASN A 144 -3.11 7.01 8.49
C ASN A 144 -2.21 8.02 9.20
N ILE A 145 -1.00 8.22 8.69
CA ILE A 145 -0.01 9.10 9.31
C ILE A 145 0.37 10.26 8.41
N GLN A 146 0.87 11.33 9.02
CA GLN A 146 1.66 12.35 8.34
C GLN A 146 3.15 12.05 8.58
N PRO A 147 3.93 11.64 7.56
CA PRO A 147 5.37 11.42 7.70
C PRO A 147 6.13 12.67 8.10
N SER A 148 7.10 12.53 9.01
CA SER A 148 7.97 13.62 9.45
C SER A 148 9.19 13.75 8.55
N VAL A 149 9.23 14.82 7.75
CA VAL A 149 10.43 15.20 6.97
C VAL A 149 11.64 15.40 7.88
N HIS A 150 11.45 15.87 9.12
CA HIS A 150 12.56 16.07 10.05
C HIS A 150 13.20 14.73 10.44
N HIS A 151 12.41 13.66 10.59
CA HIS A 151 12.97 12.33 10.83
C HIS A 151 13.85 11.90 9.66
N LEU A 152 13.35 12.01 8.42
CA LEU A 152 14.15 11.71 7.24
C LEU A 152 15.46 12.50 7.25
N LEU A 153 15.40 13.83 7.34
CA LEU A 153 16.58 14.68 7.18
C LEU A 153 17.60 14.56 8.33
N ASN A 154 17.15 14.26 9.56
CA ASN A 154 18.02 14.15 10.73
C ASN A 154 18.52 12.72 10.99
N CYS A 155 17.75 11.72 10.56
CA CYS A 155 18.08 10.31 10.78
C CYS A 155 18.63 9.61 9.55
N HIS A 156 18.65 10.25 8.37
CA HIS A 156 19.27 9.65 7.18
C HIS A 156 20.72 9.22 7.46
N PRO A 157 21.14 8.01 7.03
CA PRO A 157 22.52 7.57 7.16
C PRO A 157 23.51 8.58 6.56
N THR A 158 24.65 8.79 7.21
CA THR A 158 25.70 9.71 6.71
C THR A 158 26.73 9.01 5.85
N LYS A 159 26.73 7.67 5.82
CA LYS A 159 27.73 6.88 5.10
C LYS A 159 27.12 5.73 4.30
N SER A 160 27.84 5.31 3.27
CA SER A 160 27.56 4.08 2.51
C SER A 160 28.81 3.25 2.24
N LYS A 161 28.64 1.94 2.12
CA LYS A 161 29.66 0.98 1.69
C LYS A 161 29.07 0.05 0.64
N LEU A 162 29.82 -0.18 -0.44
CA LEU A 162 29.52 -1.18 -1.46
C LEU A 162 30.50 -2.35 -1.37
N ILE A 163 30.08 -3.45 -0.75
CA ILE A 163 30.91 -4.64 -0.59
C ILE A 163 30.77 -5.50 -1.84
N THR A 164 31.89 -5.92 -2.42
CA THR A 164 31.92 -6.80 -3.61
C THR A 164 32.87 -7.99 -3.38
N ASP A 165 32.84 -9.00 -4.26
CA ASP A 165 33.77 -10.13 -4.15
C ASP A 165 35.24 -9.69 -4.33
N SER A 166 35.48 -8.63 -5.12
CA SER A 166 36.82 -8.05 -5.33
C SER A 166 37.27 -7.09 -4.23
N ASP A 167 36.32 -6.48 -3.50
CA ASP A 167 36.60 -5.59 -2.38
C ASP A 167 35.66 -5.92 -1.20
N PRO A 168 36.05 -6.87 -0.34
CA PRO A 168 35.20 -7.33 0.75
C PRO A 168 35.19 -6.37 1.95
N ASN A 169 36.03 -5.33 1.97
CA ASN A 169 36.09 -4.38 3.08
C ASN A 169 36.42 -2.95 2.58
N PRO A 170 35.53 -2.36 1.78
CA PRO A 170 35.71 -1.00 1.29
C PRO A 170 35.65 0.00 2.44
N ASN A 171 36.30 1.14 2.24
CA ASN A 171 36.08 2.29 3.10
C ASN A 171 34.66 2.82 2.93
N ALA A 172 34.09 3.38 4.00
CA ALA A 172 32.81 4.05 3.91
C ALA A 172 32.96 5.40 3.20
N GLU A 173 32.04 5.68 2.27
CA GLU A 173 31.92 6.97 1.61
C GLU A 173 30.87 7.81 2.34
N THR A 174 31.07 9.14 2.37
CA THR A 174 30.08 10.05 2.96
C THR A 174 29.00 10.34 1.92
N ILE A 175 27.74 10.31 2.34
CA ILE A 175 26.60 10.63 1.48
C ILE A 175 25.89 11.91 1.94
N PRO A 176 25.18 12.62 1.04
CA PRO A 176 24.46 13.84 1.39
C PRO A 176 23.39 13.58 2.47
N THR A 177 23.26 14.51 3.41
CA THR A 177 22.29 14.45 4.53
C THR A 177 21.71 15.84 4.81
N GLY A 178 20.69 15.89 5.68
CA GLY A 178 20.03 17.14 6.05
C GLY A 178 19.52 17.89 4.82
N CYS A 179 19.75 19.20 4.78
CA CYS A 179 19.29 20.03 3.67
C CYS A 179 19.91 19.74 2.30
N ASN A 180 20.97 18.92 2.24
CA ASN A 180 21.59 18.49 0.98
C ASN A 180 21.16 17.07 0.59
N LEU A 181 20.27 16.43 1.35
CA LEU A 181 19.80 15.08 1.06
C LEU A 181 19.19 15.04 -0.36
N ASP A 182 19.61 14.03 -1.12
CA ASP A 182 18.96 13.59 -2.34
C ASP A 182 18.21 12.29 -2.01
N TYR A 183 16.93 12.23 -2.32
CA TYR A 183 16.11 11.09 -1.93
C TYR A 183 16.35 9.91 -2.88
N THR A 184 16.80 8.78 -2.33
CA THR A 184 17.25 7.62 -3.09
C THR A 184 16.64 6.32 -2.56
N MET A 185 16.98 5.19 -3.18
CA MET A 185 16.44 3.86 -2.86
C MET A 185 16.66 3.40 -1.40
N PHE A 186 17.63 3.99 -0.70
CA PHE A 186 17.92 3.67 0.71
C PHE A 186 17.42 4.74 1.68
N SER A 187 16.79 5.84 1.22
CA SER A 187 16.37 6.93 2.11
C SER A 187 15.40 6.48 3.22
N ASN A 188 14.63 5.42 2.96
CA ASN A 188 13.70 4.83 3.93
C ASN A 188 14.24 3.63 4.71
N ILE A 189 15.54 3.37 4.68
CA ILE A 189 16.12 2.21 5.37
C ILE A 189 15.97 2.29 6.90
N LYS A 190 15.90 3.49 7.48
CA LYS A 190 15.56 3.69 8.90
C LYS A 190 14.06 3.73 9.18
N GLY A 191 13.24 3.63 8.15
CA GLY A 191 11.78 3.70 8.21
C GLY A 191 11.22 5.12 8.25
N ILE A 192 9.90 5.17 8.25
CA ILE A 192 9.05 6.35 8.17
C ILE A 192 8.45 6.59 9.56
N THR A 193 8.64 7.79 10.10
CA THR A 193 8.17 8.15 11.45
C THR A 193 7.05 9.20 11.34
N PRO A 194 5.94 9.07 12.09
CA PRO A 194 4.89 10.06 12.06
C PRO A 194 5.32 11.37 12.73
N VAL A 195 4.76 12.49 12.26
CA VAL A 195 4.91 13.81 12.88
C VAL A 195 4.49 13.82 14.35
N THR A 196 3.50 13.02 14.74
CA THR A 196 3.06 12.89 16.15
C THR A 196 4.12 12.28 17.06
N CYS A 197 5.08 11.51 16.53
CA CYS A 197 6.25 11.04 17.28
C CYS A 197 7.43 12.00 17.11
N TYR A 198 7.90 12.27 15.90
CA TYR A 198 9.17 13.01 15.73
C TYR A 198 9.05 14.53 15.85
N GLY A 199 7.85 15.06 15.63
CA GLY A 199 7.57 16.49 15.52
C GLY A 199 7.53 17.00 14.07
N ALA A 200 6.86 18.14 13.90
CA ALA A 200 6.78 18.89 12.64
C ALA A 200 7.83 20.00 12.56
N SER A 201 8.53 20.29 13.65
CA SER A 201 9.46 21.39 13.81
C SER A 201 10.73 20.90 14.49
N GLY A 202 11.86 21.51 14.12
CA GLY A 202 13.14 21.23 14.74
C GLY A 202 14.25 21.86 13.92
N GLN A 203 15.47 21.81 14.45
CA GLN A 203 16.63 22.16 13.64
C GLN A 203 17.03 20.95 12.80
N ILE A 204 17.14 21.16 11.49
CA ILE A 204 17.67 20.14 10.57
C ILE A 204 19.18 20.05 10.78
N GLY A 205 19.70 18.83 10.89
CA GLY A 205 21.12 18.56 11.10
C GLY A 205 21.56 18.44 12.56
N THR A 206 20.62 18.46 13.53
CA THR A 206 20.97 18.22 14.96
C THR A 206 21.16 16.76 15.33
N GLY A 207 21.18 15.86 14.34
CA GLY A 207 21.26 14.42 14.53
C GLY A 207 19.92 13.77 14.85
N CYS A 208 19.91 12.44 14.84
CA CYS A 208 18.70 11.66 15.02
C CYS A 208 18.27 11.59 16.49
N ASN A 209 17.04 12.01 16.79
CA ASN A 209 16.46 11.83 18.10
C ASN A 209 16.28 10.33 18.41
N ALA A 210 16.68 9.90 19.61
CA ALA A 210 16.40 8.55 20.09
C ALA A 210 14.97 8.40 20.64
N LYS A 211 14.34 9.52 21.01
CA LYS A 211 13.01 9.58 21.63
C LYS A 211 12.04 10.39 20.77
N CYS A 212 10.75 10.05 20.83
CA CYS A 212 9.68 10.91 20.32
C CYS A 212 9.65 12.25 21.09
N GLN A 213 8.89 13.22 20.58
CA GLN A 213 8.78 14.58 21.11
C GLN A 213 8.23 14.65 22.55
N ASN A 214 7.60 13.59 23.05
CA ASN A 214 7.19 13.48 24.46
C ASN A 214 8.36 13.15 25.41
N GLY A 215 9.56 12.86 24.88
CA GLY A 215 10.76 12.53 25.67
C GLY A 215 10.72 11.18 26.39
N ILE A 216 9.62 10.42 26.26
CA ILE A 216 9.42 9.13 26.93
C ILE A 216 9.64 7.99 25.94
N ASP A 217 8.89 8.01 24.85
CA ASP A 217 8.81 6.90 23.93
C ASP A 217 10.05 6.86 23.04
N ASP A 218 10.52 5.66 22.73
CA ASP A 218 11.49 5.48 21.65
C ASP A 218 10.85 5.88 20.32
N VAL A 219 11.67 6.41 19.40
CA VAL A 219 11.18 6.78 18.07
C VAL A 219 10.56 5.57 17.37
N VAL A 220 9.29 5.72 16.97
CA VAL A 220 8.54 4.68 16.25
C VAL A 220 8.74 4.85 14.75
N THR A 221 9.22 3.81 14.09
CA THR A 221 9.42 3.79 12.64
C THR A 221 8.58 2.70 11.99
N TYR A 222 8.08 2.97 10.78
CA TYR A 222 7.36 2.01 9.94
C TYR A 222 8.15 1.77 8.65
N GLY A 223 8.03 0.59 8.05
CA GLY A 223 8.59 0.39 6.71
C GLY A 223 10.11 0.22 6.61
N SER A 224 10.85 0.09 7.71
CA SER A 224 12.31 -0.17 7.67
C SER A 224 12.68 -1.49 6.99
N SER A 225 11.73 -2.45 6.94
CA SER A 225 11.86 -3.70 6.20
C SER A 225 11.48 -3.59 4.72
N LEU A 226 10.84 -2.50 4.30
CA LEU A 226 10.48 -2.29 2.90
C LEU A 226 11.72 -2.02 2.06
N ARG A 227 11.68 -2.39 0.78
CA ARG A 227 12.74 -2.13 -0.18
C ARG A 227 12.17 -1.35 -1.34
N MET A 228 12.82 -0.24 -1.66
CA MET A 228 12.41 0.63 -2.76
C MET A 228 12.96 0.07 -4.07
N GLY A 229 12.08 -0.01 -5.07
CA GLY A 229 12.41 -0.31 -6.45
C GLY A 229 12.14 0.90 -7.32
N MET A 230 12.81 0.94 -8.47
CA MET A 230 12.59 1.94 -9.50
C MET A 230 12.50 1.25 -10.86
N ALA A 231 11.58 1.70 -11.70
CA ALA A 231 11.48 1.30 -13.10
C ALA A 231 11.40 2.55 -13.97
N THR A 232 12.05 2.52 -15.13
CA THR A 232 12.04 3.63 -16.09
C THR A 232 11.62 3.12 -17.46
N GLY A 233 10.88 3.92 -18.21
CA GLY A 233 10.47 3.63 -19.58
C GLY A 233 10.77 4.80 -20.52
N ASP A 234 11.29 4.50 -21.70
CA ASP A 234 11.51 5.44 -22.81
C ASP A 234 10.76 4.92 -24.05
N PRO A 235 9.75 5.63 -24.59
CA PRO A 235 9.31 6.99 -24.25
C PRO A 235 8.45 7.11 -22.99
N GLY A 236 8.03 5.97 -22.42
CA GLY A 236 7.25 5.90 -21.21
C GLY A 236 6.91 4.46 -20.86
N VAL A 237 6.26 4.29 -19.71
CA VAL A 237 5.91 3.00 -19.15
C VAL A 237 4.56 2.54 -19.71
N PRO A 238 4.45 1.30 -20.24
CA PRO A 238 3.17 0.78 -20.71
C PRO A 238 2.12 0.74 -19.59
N GLU A 239 0.88 1.08 -19.92
CA GLU A 239 -0.24 1.06 -18.97
C GLU A 239 -0.36 -0.29 -18.22
N ALA A 240 -0.25 -1.40 -18.96
CA ALA A 240 -0.34 -2.74 -18.38
C ALA A 240 0.74 -2.97 -17.31
N TYR A 241 1.94 -2.43 -17.52
CA TYR A 241 3.02 -2.50 -16.55
C TYR A 241 2.69 -1.70 -15.29
N LEU A 242 2.18 -0.46 -15.43
CA LEU A 242 1.73 0.33 -14.28
C LEU A 242 0.68 -0.41 -13.45
N ARG A 243 -0.33 -1.04 -14.08
CA ARG A 243 -1.32 -1.84 -13.33
C ARG A 243 -0.70 -2.98 -12.57
N ARG A 244 0.27 -3.69 -13.17
CA ARG A 244 1.00 -4.77 -12.49
C ARG A 244 1.77 -4.24 -11.30
N MET A 245 2.46 -3.10 -11.46
CA MET A 245 3.19 -2.48 -10.35
C MET A 245 2.25 -2.13 -9.20
N ILE A 246 1.10 -1.50 -9.49
CA ILE A 246 0.12 -1.14 -8.46
C ILE A 246 -0.47 -2.40 -7.81
N ALA A 247 -0.87 -3.39 -8.60
CA ALA A 247 -1.45 -4.65 -8.13
C ALA A 247 -0.47 -5.50 -7.30
N ARG A 248 0.84 -5.40 -7.55
CA ARG A 248 1.85 -6.23 -6.89
C ARG A 248 2.49 -5.55 -5.69
N PHE A 249 2.75 -4.25 -5.81
CA PHE A 249 3.56 -3.45 -4.89
C PHE A 249 2.77 -2.36 -4.16
N GLY A 250 1.49 -2.14 -4.51
CA GLY A 250 0.63 -1.18 -3.84
C GLY A 250 0.78 0.23 -4.42
N PRO A 251 0.87 1.29 -3.60
CA PRO A 251 1.09 2.63 -4.12
C PRO A 251 2.36 2.72 -4.97
N VAL A 252 2.28 3.43 -6.09
CA VAL A 252 3.40 3.68 -7.00
C VAL A 252 3.53 5.18 -7.23
N LEU A 253 4.69 5.76 -6.94
CA LEU A 253 5.03 7.12 -7.28
C LEU A 253 5.50 7.17 -8.74
N GLY A 254 4.77 7.87 -9.60
CA GLY A 254 5.09 8.01 -11.02
C GLY A 254 5.39 9.45 -11.41
N TYR A 255 6.44 9.66 -12.19
CA TYR A 255 6.72 10.95 -12.82
C TYR A 255 6.08 11.01 -14.20
N ASN A 256 5.08 11.87 -14.37
CA ASN A 256 4.47 12.15 -15.67
C ASN A 256 5.28 13.26 -16.35
N ASN A 257 5.91 12.97 -17.48
CA ASN A 257 6.70 13.92 -18.27
C ASN A 257 5.88 14.57 -19.42
N GLY A 258 4.55 14.44 -19.39
CA GLY A 258 3.67 14.96 -20.41
C GLY A 258 3.70 16.48 -20.51
N THR A 259 3.49 17.01 -21.72
CA THR A 259 3.63 18.45 -22.03
C THR A 259 2.70 19.35 -21.22
N SER A 260 1.56 18.85 -20.75
CA SER A 260 0.57 19.60 -19.97
C SER A 260 0.63 19.35 -18.46
N ALA A 261 1.43 18.39 -17.99
CA ALA A 261 1.40 17.95 -16.59
C ALA A 261 2.73 17.30 -16.16
N LYS A 262 3.84 18.04 -16.27
CA LYS A 262 5.12 17.62 -15.69
C LYS A 262 5.02 17.62 -14.17
N ARG A 263 4.72 16.46 -13.59
CA ARG A 263 4.48 16.32 -12.15
C ARG A 263 4.66 14.89 -11.67
N TRP A 264 4.98 14.78 -10.40
CA TRP A 264 4.88 13.53 -9.65
C TRP A 264 3.44 13.27 -9.23
N GLN A 265 3.06 11.99 -9.20
CA GLN A 265 1.75 11.52 -8.74
C GLN A 265 1.87 10.17 -8.06
N VAL A 266 1.07 9.93 -7.02
CA VAL A 266 1.00 8.61 -6.36
C VAL A 266 -0.23 7.86 -6.87
N TYR A 267 -0.03 6.83 -7.69
CA TYR A 267 -1.09 5.96 -8.19
C TYR A 267 -1.35 4.83 -7.19
N TYR A 268 -2.62 4.57 -6.89
CA TYR A 268 -3.01 3.60 -5.86
C TYR A 268 -4.16 2.67 -6.26
N GLY A 269 -4.81 2.93 -7.39
CA GLY A 269 -5.98 2.17 -7.81
C GLY A 269 -6.43 2.45 -9.22
N TRP A 270 -7.47 1.74 -9.66
CA TRP A 270 -8.21 2.02 -10.88
C TRP A 270 -9.63 1.45 -10.81
N HIS A 271 -10.49 1.94 -11.69
CA HIS A 271 -11.79 1.35 -11.99
C HIS A 271 -12.05 1.38 -13.50
N LEU A 272 -12.79 0.40 -14.02
CA LEU A 272 -13.23 0.41 -15.42
C LEU A 272 -14.54 1.19 -15.55
N ASN A 273 -14.60 2.08 -16.53
CA ASN A 273 -15.84 2.76 -16.90
C ASN A 273 -16.87 1.74 -17.39
N SER A 274 -18.08 1.78 -16.84
CA SER A 274 -19.15 0.82 -17.15
C SER A 274 -19.56 0.80 -18.61
N THR A 275 -19.40 1.91 -19.34
CA THR A 275 -19.86 2.06 -20.72
C THR A 275 -18.78 1.69 -21.72
N SER A 276 -17.54 2.13 -21.50
CA SER A 276 -16.46 1.98 -22.46
C SER A 276 -15.45 0.89 -22.10
N ASN A 277 -15.53 0.33 -20.90
CA ASN A 277 -14.55 -0.58 -20.32
C ASN A 277 -13.12 0.01 -20.29
N TYR A 278 -13.00 1.33 -20.37
CA TYR A 278 -11.70 2.03 -20.25
C TYR A 278 -11.37 2.24 -18.78
N PRO A 279 -10.11 2.05 -18.38
CA PRO A 279 -9.68 2.31 -17.01
C PRO A 279 -9.59 3.80 -16.72
N PHE A 280 -9.96 4.13 -15.49
CA PHE A 280 -9.69 5.39 -14.83
C PHE A 280 -8.84 5.09 -13.61
N TYR A 281 -7.64 5.66 -13.56
CA TYR A 281 -6.69 5.43 -12.49
C TYR A 281 -6.88 6.47 -11.41
N GLN A 282 -6.77 5.99 -10.19
CA GLN A 282 -6.90 6.80 -9.01
C GLN A 282 -5.49 7.22 -8.58
N SER A 283 -5.28 8.53 -8.45
CA SER A 283 -3.99 9.09 -8.04
C SER A 283 -4.15 10.18 -6.97
N ILE A 284 -3.10 10.39 -6.19
CA ILE A 284 -2.95 11.53 -5.29
C ILE A 284 -1.93 12.47 -5.92
N THR A 285 -2.27 13.76 -5.96
CA THR A 285 -1.35 14.83 -6.36
C THR A 285 -1.38 15.98 -5.36
N ARG A 286 -0.32 16.77 -5.33
CA ARG A 286 -0.31 18.07 -4.66
C ARG A 286 0.19 19.14 -5.62
N ASN A 287 -0.48 20.29 -5.65
CA ASN A 287 -0.04 21.44 -6.41
C ASN A 287 0.49 22.50 -5.45
N GLY A 288 1.81 22.57 -5.31
CA GLY A 288 2.47 23.51 -4.40
C GLY A 288 2.01 23.30 -2.95
N VAL A 289 1.65 24.40 -2.28
CA VAL A 289 1.40 24.42 -0.83
C VAL A 289 0.00 23.91 -0.43
N GLY A 290 -0.90 23.72 -1.39
CA GLY A 290 -2.30 23.37 -1.14
C GLY A 290 -2.50 21.96 -0.58
N PRO A 291 -3.74 21.59 -0.18
CA PRO A 291 -4.06 20.22 0.25
C PRO A 291 -3.84 19.22 -0.89
N ILE A 292 -3.80 17.92 -0.55
CA ILE A 292 -3.77 16.88 -1.57
C ILE A 292 -5.08 16.89 -2.40
N THR A 293 -4.95 16.51 -3.66
CA THR A 293 -6.08 16.30 -4.58
C THR A 293 -6.09 14.84 -4.99
N MET A 294 -7.27 14.21 -4.90
CA MET A 294 -7.50 12.88 -5.44
C MET A 294 -8.03 13.02 -6.86
N ASN A 295 -7.37 12.38 -7.82
CA ASN A 295 -7.73 12.44 -9.23
C ASN A 295 -8.23 11.09 -9.73
N ASN A 296 -9.04 11.15 -10.78
CA ASN A 296 -9.39 10.01 -11.63
C ASN A 296 -8.96 10.34 -13.05
N GLU A 297 -7.89 9.70 -13.53
CA GLU A 297 -7.26 9.99 -14.83
C GLU A 297 -7.50 8.84 -15.83
N ALA A 298 -7.87 9.18 -17.07
CA ALA A 298 -8.07 8.19 -18.13
C ALA A 298 -6.73 7.64 -18.67
N SER A 299 -6.74 6.42 -19.21
CA SER A 299 -5.52 5.69 -19.64
C SER A 299 -4.58 6.38 -20.64
N ASN A 300 -5.13 7.27 -21.47
CA ASN A 300 -4.38 7.91 -22.55
C ASN A 300 -3.24 8.82 -22.08
N VAL A 301 -3.13 9.15 -20.78
CA VAL A 301 -2.04 9.97 -20.24
C VAL A 301 -0.78 9.18 -19.88
N PHE A 302 -0.82 7.84 -19.86
CA PHE A 302 0.26 7.02 -19.28
C PHE A 302 1.47 6.76 -20.17
N PHE A 303 1.38 7.01 -21.48
CA PHE A 303 2.55 6.98 -22.37
C PHE A 303 3.62 8.01 -21.98
N ASN A 304 3.28 8.97 -21.10
CA ASN A 304 4.19 9.99 -20.63
C ASN A 304 4.80 9.70 -19.25
N ILE A 305 4.43 8.61 -18.59
CA ILE A 305 5.07 8.24 -17.31
C ILE A 305 6.44 7.65 -17.64
N THR A 306 7.52 8.32 -17.25
CA THR A 306 8.88 7.86 -17.56
C THR A 306 9.55 7.12 -16.41
N THR A 307 9.10 7.36 -15.19
CA THR A 307 9.72 6.81 -13.97
C THR A 307 8.63 6.34 -13.02
N LEU A 308 8.82 5.15 -12.44
CA LEU A 308 8.03 4.60 -11.35
C LEU A 308 8.94 4.29 -10.16
N VAL A 309 8.49 4.63 -8.96
CA VAL A 309 9.09 4.27 -7.68
C VAL A 309 8.03 3.55 -6.84
N PHE A 310 8.39 2.42 -6.26
CA PHE A 310 7.47 1.55 -5.52
C PHE A 310 8.22 0.79 -4.43
N PHE A 311 7.49 0.21 -3.48
CA PHE A 311 8.07 -0.59 -2.41
C PHE A 311 7.74 -2.08 -2.57
N THR A 312 8.61 -2.95 -2.05
CA THR A 312 8.30 -4.35 -1.81
C THR A 312 8.57 -4.71 -0.36
N GLY A 313 7.82 -5.67 0.17
CA GLY A 313 7.96 -6.15 1.55
C GLY A 313 6.68 -6.82 2.06
N GLU A 314 6.70 -7.17 3.34
CA GLU A 314 5.56 -7.82 4.00
C GLU A 314 4.56 -6.77 4.51
N ARG A 315 3.27 -7.05 4.31
CA ARG A 315 2.16 -6.27 4.90
C ARG A 315 1.89 -6.77 6.32
N GLN A 316 1.65 -5.84 7.23
CA GLN A 316 1.34 -6.17 8.62
C GLN A 316 0.33 -5.16 9.15
N VAL A 317 -0.78 -5.59 9.74
CA VAL A 317 -1.69 -4.62 10.38
C VAL A 317 -1.06 -4.20 11.70
N LEU A 318 -0.74 -2.91 11.82
CA LEU A 318 -0.15 -2.34 13.02
C LEU A 318 -1.15 -1.42 13.74
N THR A 319 -0.89 -1.12 15.01
CA THR A 319 -1.65 -0.13 15.76
C THR A 319 -1.06 1.27 15.55
N PRO A 320 -1.89 2.32 15.43
CA PRO A 320 -1.41 3.69 15.36
C PRO A 320 -0.56 4.03 16.60
N TYR A 321 0.53 4.78 16.39
CA TYR A 321 1.29 5.33 17.50
C TYR A 321 0.40 6.26 18.33
N ASN A 322 0.24 5.94 19.61
CA ASN A 322 -0.41 6.76 20.61
C ASN A 322 0.66 7.20 21.64
N PRO A 323 1.01 8.49 21.73
CA PRO A 323 2.07 8.94 22.61
C PRO A 323 1.81 8.58 24.07
N SER A 324 2.82 8.04 24.76
CA SER A 324 2.77 7.91 26.21
C SER A 324 2.69 9.30 26.85
N VAL A 325 1.80 9.46 27.83
CA VAL A 325 1.60 10.71 28.54
C VAL A 325 2.50 10.75 29.78
N GLN A 326 3.33 11.80 29.90
CA GLN A 326 4.12 12.03 31.12
C GLN A 326 3.27 12.79 32.13
N CYS A 327 2.80 12.09 33.17
CA CYS A 327 2.02 12.70 34.24
C CYS A 327 2.92 13.41 35.27
N THR A 328 3.65 14.45 34.87
CA THR A 328 4.46 15.26 35.79
C THR A 328 3.67 16.49 36.25
N THR A 329 3.11 16.42 37.47
CA THR A 329 2.62 17.55 38.28
C THR A 329 1.80 18.61 37.54
N GLY A 330 0.50 18.36 37.36
CA GLY A 330 -0.47 19.34 36.88
C GLY A 330 -1.56 19.61 37.91
N LYS A 331 -1.82 20.89 38.20
CA LYS A 331 -3.04 21.35 38.89
C LYS A 331 -4.19 21.37 37.89
N PHE A 332 -5.38 20.96 38.34
CA PHE A 332 -6.66 21.04 37.61
C PHE A 332 -6.85 22.35 36.80
N PRO A 333 -7.58 22.32 35.65
CA PRO A 333 -8.53 21.27 35.26
C PRO A 333 -8.19 20.47 33.99
N SER A 334 -6.95 20.46 33.48
CA SER A 334 -6.60 19.62 32.33
C SER A 334 -5.43 18.71 32.66
N THR A 335 -5.74 17.43 32.77
CA THR A 335 -4.84 16.29 32.99
C THR A 335 -5.15 15.22 31.94
N ASP A 336 -5.34 15.61 30.67
CA ASP A 336 -5.75 14.66 29.61
C ASP A 336 -4.81 13.44 29.59
N GLY A 337 -5.36 12.26 29.84
CA GLY A 337 -4.61 10.99 29.95
C GLY A 337 -3.93 10.71 31.31
N CYS A 338 -4.18 11.54 32.33
CA CYS A 338 -3.61 11.44 33.67
C CYS A 338 -4.69 11.49 34.76
N VAL A 339 -4.51 10.67 35.79
CA VAL A 339 -5.34 10.65 36.99
C VAL A 339 -4.64 11.47 38.08
N CYS A 340 -5.27 12.56 38.55
CA CYS A 340 -4.74 13.41 39.62
C CYS A 340 -5.86 13.80 40.60
N ALA A 341 -5.63 13.63 41.90
CA ALA A 341 -6.44 14.27 42.95
C ALA A 341 -5.90 15.67 43.29
N ASP A 342 -6.73 16.53 43.91
CA ASP A 342 -6.33 17.89 44.34
C ASP A 342 -5.11 17.94 45.27
N THR A 343 -4.80 16.83 45.94
CA THR A 343 -3.67 16.70 46.88
C THR A 343 -2.44 16.01 46.29
N ASP A 344 -2.49 15.54 45.05
CA ASP A 344 -1.40 14.75 44.48
C ASP A 344 -0.20 15.63 44.09
N THR A 345 0.98 15.32 44.64
CA THR A 345 2.25 15.94 44.25
C THR A 345 2.91 15.25 43.06
N VAL A 346 2.36 14.13 42.58
CA VAL A 346 2.78 13.39 41.38
C VAL A 346 1.55 12.67 40.82
N CYS A 347 1.17 12.96 39.58
CA CYS A 347 0.05 12.30 38.93
C CYS A 347 0.45 10.88 38.49
N LYS A 348 -0.47 9.93 38.54
CA LYS A 348 -0.21 8.56 38.07
C LYS A 348 -0.67 8.41 36.63
N ALA A 349 0.26 7.98 35.77
CA ALA A 349 -0.10 7.39 34.49
C ALA A 349 -0.75 6.03 34.78
N GLY A 350 -2.03 5.88 34.46
CA GLY A 350 -2.76 4.65 34.66
C GLY A 350 -4.18 4.77 34.11
N PRO A 351 -4.79 3.66 33.68
CA PRO A 351 -6.20 3.67 33.32
C PRO A 351 -7.00 4.16 34.52
N VAL A 352 -7.93 5.07 34.27
CA VAL A 352 -8.94 5.44 35.26
C VAL A 352 -9.57 4.14 35.75
N VAL A 353 -9.49 3.86 37.06
CA VAL A 353 -10.03 2.61 37.62
C VAL A 353 -11.54 2.69 37.74
N ASP A 354 -12.21 1.56 37.58
CA ASP A 354 -13.65 1.44 37.79
C ASP A 354 -14.06 1.88 39.19
N CYS A 355 -15.16 2.63 39.29
CA CYS A 355 -15.77 2.96 40.57
C CYS A 355 -16.21 1.66 41.27
N THR A 356 -15.81 1.49 42.53
CA THR A 356 -16.17 0.34 43.37
C THR A 356 -17.09 0.71 44.54
N SER A 357 -17.47 2.00 44.64
CA SER A 357 -18.38 2.52 45.65
C SER A 357 -19.14 3.75 45.12
N LEU A 358 -20.19 4.19 45.83
CA LEU A 358 -20.94 5.41 45.51
C LEU A 358 -20.26 6.70 46.01
N ASP A 359 -19.10 6.58 46.66
CA ASP A 359 -18.26 7.73 47.00
C ASP A 359 -17.25 7.94 45.86
N LEU A 360 -17.22 9.15 45.28
CA LEU A 360 -16.22 9.51 44.28
C LEU A 360 -14.85 9.54 44.99
N PRO A 361 -13.91 8.65 44.63
CA PRO A 361 -12.60 8.70 45.23
C PRO A 361 -11.91 10.01 44.83
N PRO A 362 -10.97 10.54 45.64
CA PRO A 362 -10.35 11.84 45.37
C PRO A 362 -9.71 11.96 43.97
N GLN A 363 -9.27 10.84 43.41
CA GLN A 363 -8.67 10.75 42.09
C GLN A 363 -9.68 10.57 40.93
N GLY A 364 -10.98 10.53 41.21
CA GLY A 364 -12.02 10.13 40.25
C GLY A 364 -11.98 8.63 39.89
N CYS A 365 -13.00 8.17 39.17
CA CYS A 365 -13.11 6.78 38.71
C CYS A 365 -13.99 6.70 37.45
N LEU A 366 -13.89 5.60 36.68
CA LEU A 366 -14.81 5.32 35.58
C LEU A 366 -16.13 4.84 36.16
N CYS A 367 -17.22 5.51 35.78
CA CYS A 367 -18.54 5.08 36.16
C CYS A 367 -18.78 3.65 35.63
N THR A 368 -19.31 2.79 36.49
CA THR A 368 -19.74 1.44 36.08
C THR A 368 -21.26 1.35 36.15
N GLY A 369 -21.82 0.27 35.59
CA GLY A 369 -23.26 0.01 35.73
C GLY A 369 -23.71 -0.07 37.19
N ASP A 370 -22.82 -0.53 38.08
CA ASP A 370 -23.09 -0.76 39.50
C ASP A 370 -22.74 0.44 40.39
N PHE A 371 -21.78 1.29 40.01
CA PHE A 371 -21.30 2.42 40.82
C PHE A 371 -21.17 3.70 40.00
N LYS A 372 -22.00 4.70 40.35
CA LYS A 372 -22.14 5.97 39.63
C LYS A 372 -22.14 7.17 40.59
N PRO A 373 -21.03 7.45 41.29
CA PRO A 373 -20.93 8.66 42.10
C PRO A 373 -21.04 9.91 41.21
N ASP A 374 -21.69 10.97 41.71
CA ASP A 374 -21.76 12.24 40.98
C ASP A 374 -20.35 12.74 40.62
N GLY A 375 -20.09 12.96 39.33
CA GLY A 375 -18.79 13.42 38.82
C GLY A 375 -17.79 12.34 38.43
N CYS A 376 -18.17 11.05 38.35
CA CYS A 376 -17.33 10.03 37.72
C CYS A 376 -17.20 10.23 36.20
N TYR A 377 -16.15 9.62 35.62
CA TYR A 377 -15.88 9.67 34.18
C TYR A 377 -16.72 8.63 33.43
N CYS A 378 -17.32 9.02 32.31
CA CYS A 378 -18.06 8.08 31.46
C CYS A 378 -17.13 7.00 30.87
N PRO A 379 -17.56 5.74 30.78
CA PRO A 379 -16.77 4.68 30.18
C PRO A 379 -16.58 4.86 28.67
N ASP A 380 -15.38 4.58 28.17
CA ASP A 380 -15.09 4.63 26.73
C ASP A 380 -15.53 3.36 25.98
N ASN A 381 -15.92 2.31 26.71
CA ASN A 381 -16.43 1.06 26.15
C ASN A 381 -17.94 1.18 25.85
N VAL A 382 -18.30 1.04 24.57
CA VAL A 382 -19.68 1.07 24.08
C VAL A 382 -20.63 0.08 24.79
N THR A 383 -20.10 -1.01 25.36
CA THR A 383 -20.88 -2.03 26.07
C THR A 383 -21.29 -1.55 27.46
N ASP A 384 -20.45 -0.75 28.11
CA ASP A 384 -20.67 -0.25 29.46
C ASP A 384 -21.50 1.03 29.45
N MET A 385 -21.45 1.77 28.32
CA MET A 385 -22.28 2.95 28.08
C MET A 385 -23.79 2.69 28.17
N LYS A 386 -24.26 1.46 27.91
CA LYS A 386 -25.69 1.10 27.94
C LYS A 386 -26.38 1.35 29.28
N TYR A 387 -25.63 1.51 30.37
CA TYR A 387 -26.18 1.76 31.69
C TYR A 387 -26.37 3.26 31.99
N PHE A 388 -26.01 4.17 31.09
CA PHE A 388 -25.99 5.62 31.32
C PHE A 388 -26.96 6.35 30.41
N SER A 389 -27.66 7.35 30.93
CA SER A 389 -28.51 8.25 30.13
C SER A 389 -27.69 9.30 29.38
N LEU A 390 -28.31 10.00 28.43
CA LEU A 390 -27.71 11.15 27.73
C LEU A 390 -27.40 12.33 28.65
N LEU A 391 -28.10 12.44 29.79
CA LEU A 391 -27.84 13.46 30.80
C LEU A 391 -26.58 13.16 31.62
N GLU A 392 -26.25 11.88 31.78
CA GLU A 392 -25.06 11.43 32.52
C GLU A 392 -23.84 11.36 31.62
N CYS A 393 -23.99 10.81 30.41
CA CYS A 393 -22.89 10.59 29.47
C CYS A 393 -23.29 10.90 28.02
N ALA A 394 -22.48 11.71 27.34
CA ALA A 394 -22.64 12.01 25.91
C ALA A 394 -22.45 10.77 25.02
N CYS A 395 -22.95 10.82 23.79
CA CYS A 395 -22.79 9.72 22.82
C CYS A 395 -21.34 9.61 22.31
N ILE A 396 -20.88 8.39 22.11
CA ILE A 396 -19.59 8.07 21.47
C ILE A 396 -19.79 7.29 20.16
N PRO A 397 -18.81 7.23 19.25
CA PRO A 397 -18.94 6.42 18.03
C PRO A 397 -19.20 4.94 18.36
N GLY A 398 -20.28 4.37 17.80
CA GLY A 398 -20.68 2.98 18.05
C GLY A 398 -21.49 2.75 19.34
N ASP A 399 -21.96 3.81 20.00
CA ASP A 399 -22.78 3.72 21.21
C ASP A 399 -24.04 2.85 21.01
N LEU A 400 -24.25 1.91 21.94
CA LEU A 400 -25.33 0.93 21.87
C LEU A 400 -26.67 1.47 22.36
N ARG A 401 -26.70 2.66 23.00
CA ARG A 401 -27.91 3.31 23.49
C ARG A 401 -28.78 3.77 22.33
N GLU A 402 -30.06 3.43 22.37
CA GLU A 402 -31.01 3.74 21.28
C GLU A 402 -31.10 5.25 21.02
N GLU A 403 -30.96 6.07 22.06
CA GLU A 403 -30.99 7.53 21.94
C GLU A 403 -29.76 8.08 21.18
N CYS A 404 -28.63 7.34 21.17
CA CYS A 404 -27.42 7.69 20.44
C CYS A 404 -27.39 7.13 19.00
N LYS A 405 -28.29 6.19 18.67
CA LYS A 405 -28.43 5.63 17.32
C LYS A 405 -29.18 6.55 16.36
N ALA A 406 -29.63 7.72 16.84
CA ALA A 406 -30.31 8.73 16.05
C ALA A 406 -29.35 9.55 15.15
N GLY A 407 -28.64 8.87 14.25
CA GLY A 407 -28.61 9.33 12.85
C GLY A 407 -29.96 8.98 12.22
N PRO A 408 -30.41 9.62 11.13
CA PRO A 408 -31.70 9.29 10.54
C PRO A 408 -31.72 7.80 10.19
N VAL A 409 -32.57 7.04 10.89
CA VAL A 409 -32.81 5.63 10.60
C VAL A 409 -33.46 5.57 9.22
N VAL A 410 -32.65 5.29 8.20
CA VAL A 410 -33.17 4.98 6.87
C VAL A 410 -33.72 3.57 6.97
N ASP A 411 -35.03 3.44 7.17
CA ASP A 411 -35.71 2.17 6.96
C ASP A 411 -35.48 1.73 5.51
N CYS A 412 -34.74 0.63 5.36
CA CYS A 412 -34.39 0.02 4.07
C CYS A 412 -35.27 -1.17 3.73
N THR A 413 -36.35 -1.38 4.49
CA THR A 413 -37.37 -2.38 4.17
C THR A 413 -38.03 -1.98 2.85
N ASN A 414 -37.93 -2.86 1.84
CA ASN A 414 -38.41 -2.64 0.46
C ASN A 414 -37.65 -1.59 -0.38
N LYS A 415 -36.45 -1.16 0.01
CA LYS A 415 -35.62 -0.27 -0.81
C LYS A 415 -34.62 -1.05 -1.66
N THR A 416 -34.31 -0.52 -2.84
CA THR A 416 -33.39 -1.14 -3.80
C THR A 416 -31.93 -1.04 -3.32
N LEU A 417 -31.04 -1.87 -3.89
CA LEU A 417 -29.59 -1.84 -3.62
C LEU A 417 -28.96 -0.45 -3.87
N ALA A 418 -29.50 0.32 -4.81
CA ALA A 418 -29.04 1.67 -5.13
C ALA A 418 -29.43 2.70 -4.06
N GLU A 419 -30.54 2.47 -3.37
CA GLU A 419 -31.04 3.36 -2.31
C GLU A 419 -30.49 2.97 -0.93
N CYS A 420 -30.04 1.72 -0.76
CA CYS A 420 -29.47 1.23 0.49
C CYS A 420 -28.48 0.07 0.26
N PRO A 421 -27.15 0.34 0.29
CA PRO A 421 -26.10 -0.66 0.11
C PRO A 421 -26.17 -1.78 1.14
N CYS A 422 -25.77 -3.00 0.77
CA CYS A 422 -25.71 -4.14 1.70
C CYS A 422 -24.66 -3.91 2.78
N GLN A 423 -25.05 -4.10 4.03
CA GLN A 423 -24.13 -4.16 5.16
C GLN A 423 -23.76 -5.61 5.48
N THR A 424 -22.70 -5.84 6.23
CA THR A 424 -22.12 -7.17 6.54
C THR A 424 -23.07 -8.12 7.28
N VAL A 425 -24.24 -7.64 7.74
CA VAL A 425 -25.26 -8.41 8.47
C VAL A 425 -26.64 -8.35 7.78
N ASP A 426 -26.70 -7.92 6.53
CA ASP A 426 -27.95 -7.71 5.79
C ASP A 426 -28.62 -9.05 5.40
N THR A 427 -29.85 -9.24 5.86
CA THR A 427 -30.61 -10.49 5.65
C THR A 427 -31.43 -10.50 4.36
N ARG A 428 -31.47 -9.40 3.61
CA ARG A 428 -32.19 -9.28 2.34
C ARG A 428 -31.58 -10.22 1.29
N ASP A 429 -32.42 -10.97 0.56
CA ASP A 429 -31.96 -11.99 -0.38
C ASP A 429 -31.08 -11.42 -1.51
N ALA A 430 -31.33 -10.19 -1.93
CA ALA A 430 -30.51 -9.48 -2.93
C ALA A 430 -29.05 -9.26 -2.48
N CYS A 431 -28.77 -9.29 -1.18
CA CYS A 431 -27.42 -9.15 -0.62
C CYS A 431 -26.67 -10.49 -0.52
N LYS A 432 -27.36 -11.63 -0.66
CA LYS A 432 -26.75 -12.97 -0.51
C LYS A 432 -26.01 -13.45 -1.76
N GLU A 433 -26.27 -12.84 -2.93
CA GLU A 433 -25.70 -13.27 -4.21
C GLU A 433 -24.54 -12.40 -4.71
N ALA A 434 -24.29 -11.24 -4.10
CA ALA A 434 -23.30 -10.25 -4.56
C ALA A 434 -21.82 -10.67 -4.46
N GLY A 435 -21.52 -11.92 -4.05
CA GLY A 435 -20.16 -12.44 -3.85
C GLY A 435 -19.77 -13.67 -4.66
N LYS A 436 -20.60 -14.16 -5.60
CA LYS A 436 -20.36 -15.46 -6.29
C LYS A 436 -20.00 -15.40 -7.77
N ASP A 437 -20.07 -14.25 -8.43
CA ASP A 437 -19.96 -14.22 -9.90
C ASP A 437 -18.69 -13.52 -10.39
N ALA A 438 -17.56 -14.25 -10.46
CA ALA A 438 -16.42 -13.83 -11.29
C ALA A 438 -15.40 -14.92 -11.71
N SER A 439 -15.66 -16.21 -11.49
CA SER A 439 -14.67 -17.26 -11.84
C SER A 439 -15.08 -18.16 -13.02
N GLY A 440 -16.36 -18.20 -13.41
CA GLY A 440 -16.87 -19.21 -14.37
C GLY A 440 -16.81 -18.84 -15.85
N THR A 441 -16.90 -17.54 -16.20
CA THR A 441 -17.31 -17.14 -17.55
C THR A 441 -16.15 -17.03 -18.56
N ILE A 442 -14.90 -16.85 -18.10
CA ILE A 442 -13.76 -16.59 -18.99
C ILE A 442 -13.27 -17.84 -19.73
N ARG A 443 -13.48 -19.05 -19.18
CA ARG A 443 -13.10 -20.30 -19.87
C ARG A 443 -13.95 -20.61 -21.10
N ILE A 444 -15.17 -20.08 -21.17
CA ILE A 444 -16.09 -20.35 -22.30
C ILE A 444 -15.79 -19.40 -23.48
N ALA A 445 -15.45 -18.14 -23.22
CA ALA A 445 -15.20 -17.15 -24.28
C ALA A 445 -13.95 -17.46 -25.13
N LEU A 446 -12.86 -17.92 -24.51
CA LEU A 446 -11.63 -18.31 -25.24
C LEU A 446 -11.83 -19.58 -26.09
N SER A 447 -12.70 -20.50 -25.65
CA SER A 447 -13.03 -21.72 -26.42
C SER A 447 -13.83 -21.41 -27.69
N VAL A 448 -14.66 -20.37 -27.67
CA VAL A 448 -15.52 -20.00 -28.82
C VAL A 448 -14.72 -19.28 -29.91
N ILE A 449 -13.75 -18.44 -29.56
CA ILE A 449 -12.90 -17.74 -30.54
C ILE A 449 -12.01 -18.73 -31.30
N ALA A 450 -11.46 -19.73 -30.62
CA ALA A 450 -10.70 -20.81 -31.26
C ALA A 450 -11.57 -21.63 -32.22
N ALA A 451 -12.82 -21.93 -31.86
CA ALA A 451 -13.72 -22.71 -32.72
C ALA A 451 -14.28 -21.92 -33.91
N ALA A 452 -14.58 -20.63 -33.75
CA ALA A 452 -15.28 -19.85 -34.76
C ALA A 452 -14.37 -19.15 -35.78
N VAL A 453 -13.11 -18.87 -35.45
CA VAL A 453 -12.21 -18.08 -36.32
C VAL A 453 -11.10 -18.94 -36.91
N VAL A 454 -10.55 -19.85 -36.12
CA VAL A 454 -9.39 -20.65 -36.52
C VAL A 454 -9.83 -21.81 -37.44
N LEU A 455 -10.90 -22.54 -37.09
CA LEU A 455 -11.39 -23.65 -37.91
C LEU A 455 -11.85 -23.26 -39.33
N PRO A 456 -12.59 -22.16 -39.57
CA PRO A 456 -13.00 -21.79 -40.92
C PRO A 456 -11.85 -21.27 -41.81
N MET A 457 -10.85 -20.61 -41.22
CA MET A 457 -9.66 -20.20 -41.97
C MET A 457 -8.87 -21.43 -42.45
N PHE A 458 -8.74 -22.47 -41.64
CA PHE A 458 -8.05 -23.70 -42.07
C PHE A 458 -8.84 -24.52 -43.10
N ALA A 459 -10.17 -24.49 -43.07
CA ALA A 459 -11.01 -25.12 -44.10
C ALA A 459 -10.93 -24.43 -45.48
N LEU A 460 -10.40 -23.20 -45.56
CA LEU A 460 -10.17 -22.46 -46.81
C LEU A 460 -8.76 -22.67 -47.39
N PHE A 461 -7.83 -23.28 -46.64
CA PHE A 461 -6.43 -23.49 -47.04
C PHE A 461 -6.03 -24.97 -47.17
N CYS A 462 -7.01 -25.87 -47.12
CA CYS A 462 -6.93 -27.24 -47.63
C CYS A 462 -7.96 -27.39 -48.76
#